data_AF-A0A2G2PMU5-F1
#
_entry.id   AF-A0A2G2PMU5-F1
#
_cell.length_a   1.000
_cell.length_b   1.000
_cell.length_c   1.000
_cell.angle_alpha   90.00
_cell.angle_beta   90.00
_cell.angle_gamma   90.00
#
_symmetry.space_group_name_H-M   'P 1'
#
loop_
_entity.id
_entity.type
_entity.pdbx_description
1 polymer ?
#
loop_
_entity_poly.entity_id
_entity_poly.type
_entity_poly.pdbx_seq_one_letter_code
_entity_poly.pdbx_strand_id
1 'polypeptide(L)'
;VSIEITTQMLATLFDFPFEERHKLTHWSDIINTTNPSSASVLDVNSSSDGINFGGFMPPRVSSVAERNAINAGVSDIGLIVFLKDAVNNRYCLQIWNGSTWEDVYCITSPAITDVASQDFDTNTTWTYTNTPIFYNNGDDIWDIVNTLQDIISFSGNFLGCKDLNNPNGGGNFLHEISFNNVNVSSYTNVQIAFDYDIFEYDNGDDVFYELFFDNVSQGTVTLFNGNANLSDNGTVVLNVPGGITNVRLILKIIQNGDNDTAGFDNFKIIGL
;
A
#
# COMPACT_ATOMS: atom_id res chain seq x y z
N VAL A 1 -3.14 17.37 38.34
CA VAL A 1 -1.69 17.65 38.47
C VAL A 1 -1.43 19.03 37.89
N SER A 2 -0.52 19.83 38.46
CA SER A 2 -0.25 21.21 38.01
C SER A 2 0.49 21.21 36.67
N ILE A 3 0.07 22.09 35.74
CA ILE A 3 0.68 22.27 34.41
C ILE A 3 2.18 22.60 34.50
N GLU A 4 2.60 23.33 35.53
CA GLU A 4 4.01 23.64 35.81
C GLU A 4 4.80 22.39 36.21
N ILE A 5 4.21 21.50 37.00
CA ILE A 5 4.90 20.27 37.43
C ILE A 5 5.04 19.31 36.25
N THR A 6 3.99 19.20 35.42
CA THR A 6 4.02 18.37 34.21
C THR A 6 5.03 18.89 33.17
N THR A 7 5.08 20.20 32.92
CA THR A 7 6.04 20.77 31.95
C THR A 7 7.49 20.66 32.43
N GLN A 8 7.75 20.76 33.73
CA GLN A 8 9.09 20.54 34.30
C GLN A 8 9.54 19.08 34.14
N MET A 9 8.64 18.13 34.38
CA MET A 9 8.93 16.70 34.18
C MET A 9 9.17 16.37 32.70
N LEU A 10 8.35 16.89 31.78
CA LEU A 10 8.51 16.68 30.33
C LEU A 10 9.78 17.32 29.79
N ALA A 11 10.13 18.53 30.25
CA ALA A 11 11.36 19.19 29.83
C ALA A 11 12.61 18.38 30.24
N THR A 12 12.58 17.79 31.43
CA THR A 12 13.65 16.90 31.90
C THR A 12 13.67 15.57 31.15
N LEU A 13 12.51 14.99 30.85
CA LEU A 13 12.38 13.70 30.17
C LEU A 13 12.85 13.76 28.71
N PHE A 14 12.60 14.86 28.02
CA PHE A 14 12.93 15.05 26.61
C PHE A 14 14.21 15.87 26.36
N ASP A 15 14.96 16.18 27.43
CA ASP A 15 16.14 17.07 27.37
C ASP A 15 15.84 18.40 26.64
N PHE A 16 14.63 18.93 26.88
CA PHE A 16 14.17 20.18 26.29
C PHE A 16 14.63 21.36 27.15
N PRO A 17 15.11 22.48 26.57
CA PRO A 17 15.59 23.62 27.34
C PRO A 17 14.58 24.05 28.41
N PHE A 18 14.97 23.93 29.67
CA PHE A 18 14.05 24.06 30.80
C PHE A 18 13.40 25.45 30.90
N GLU A 19 14.12 26.49 30.46
CA GLU A 19 13.61 27.87 30.38
C GLU A 19 12.53 28.03 29.30
N GLU A 20 12.55 27.18 28.27
CA GLU A 20 11.56 27.19 27.20
C GLU A 20 10.38 26.23 27.45
N ARG A 21 10.31 25.54 28.60
CA ARG A 21 9.29 24.51 28.88
C ARG A 21 7.82 24.94 28.66
N HIS A 22 7.54 26.25 28.69
CA HIS A 22 6.24 26.83 28.36
C HIS A 22 5.83 26.63 26.89
N LYS A 23 6.78 26.38 25.99
CA LYS A 23 6.52 25.99 24.60
C LYS A 23 5.91 24.60 24.51
N LEU A 24 6.28 23.67 25.40
CA LEU A 24 5.71 22.31 25.41
C LEU A 24 4.19 22.33 25.63
N THR A 25 3.71 23.24 26.48
CA THR A 25 2.27 23.51 26.65
C THR A 25 1.66 24.20 25.45
N HIS A 26 2.36 25.16 24.84
CA HIS A 26 1.87 25.85 23.65
C HIS A 26 1.69 24.91 22.44
N TRP A 27 2.64 24.00 22.20
CA TRP A 27 2.52 22.97 21.16
C TRP A 27 1.40 21.96 21.47
N SER A 28 1.21 21.62 22.75
CA SER A 28 0.06 20.82 23.19
C SER A 28 -1.27 21.53 22.95
N ASP A 29 -1.35 22.84 23.21
CA ASP A 29 -2.58 23.64 23.07
C ASP A 29 -2.96 23.91 21.60
N ILE A 30 -1.97 23.98 20.70
CA ILE A 30 -2.20 24.09 19.24
C ILE A 30 -2.80 22.79 18.67
N ILE A 31 -2.49 21.63 19.27
CA ILE A 31 -2.88 20.32 18.73
C ILE A 31 -4.07 19.70 19.52
N ASN A 32 -4.47 20.24 20.67
CA ASN A 32 -5.53 19.67 21.53
C ASN A 32 -6.50 20.73 22.10
N THR A 33 -7.23 21.44 21.22
CA THR A 33 -7.95 22.68 21.60
C THR A 33 -9.28 22.46 22.34
N THR A 34 -9.58 23.25 23.37
CA THR A 34 -10.83 23.16 24.15
C THR A 34 -11.67 24.46 24.18
N ASN A 35 -11.34 25.49 23.38
CA ASN A 35 -12.27 26.60 23.05
C ASN A 35 -11.76 27.45 21.84
N PRO A 36 -12.13 27.14 20.57
CA PRO A 36 -11.55 27.83 19.42
C PRO A 36 -12.07 29.25 19.20
N SER A 37 -11.21 30.06 18.59
CA SER A 37 -11.18 31.54 18.61
C SER A 37 -12.06 32.24 17.55
N SER A 38 -12.31 33.54 17.74
CA SER A 38 -12.88 34.50 16.77
C SER A 38 -11.95 34.90 15.62
N ALA A 39 -10.76 34.30 15.51
CA ALA A 39 -9.79 34.52 14.44
C ALA A 39 -9.12 33.20 14.01
N SER A 40 -9.83 32.08 14.05
CA SER A 40 -9.30 30.80 13.58
C SER A 40 -8.80 30.91 12.13
N VAL A 41 -7.48 30.82 11.95
CA VAL A 41 -6.83 30.76 10.64
C VAL A 41 -5.71 29.73 10.67
N LEU A 42 -5.83 28.75 9.78
CA LEU A 42 -4.78 27.84 9.37
C LEU A 42 -4.35 28.27 7.96
N ASP A 43 -3.13 28.76 7.80
CA ASP A 43 -2.57 29.09 6.48
C ASP A 43 -1.73 27.91 5.98
N VAL A 44 -2.25 27.21 4.97
CA VAL A 44 -1.53 26.12 4.28
C VAL A 44 -1.10 26.64 2.92
N ASN A 45 0.20 26.85 2.73
CA ASN A 45 0.72 27.28 1.45
C ASN A 45 1.50 26.17 0.75
N SER A 46 1.03 25.79 -0.44
CA SER A 46 1.68 24.83 -1.30
C SER A 46 2.90 25.38 -2.01
N SER A 47 3.22 26.67 -1.89
CA SER A 47 4.30 27.32 -2.63
C SER A 47 4.84 28.55 -1.88
N SER A 48 6.12 28.87 -2.03
CA SER A 48 6.68 30.13 -1.49
C SER A 48 7.83 30.59 -2.38
N ASP A 49 7.97 31.90 -2.59
CA ASP A 49 9.09 32.51 -3.31
C ASP A 49 9.33 31.96 -4.73
N GLY A 50 8.22 31.63 -5.42
CA GLY A 50 8.24 31.24 -6.83
C GLY A 50 8.50 29.76 -7.12
N ILE A 51 8.52 28.89 -6.09
CA ILE A 51 8.62 27.43 -6.23
C ILE A 51 7.39 26.76 -5.59
N ASN A 52 6.88 25.70 -6.24
CA ASN A 52 5.73 24.93 -5.80
C ASN A 52 6.18 23.66 -5.02
N PHE A 53 5.55 23.39 -3.88
CA PHE A 53 6.01 22.57 -2.74
C PHE A 53 5.01 21.49 -2.19
N GLY A 54 3.69 21.47 -2.46
CA GLY A 54 2.84 20.35 -1.99
C GLY A 54 1.33 20.61 -1.77
N GLY A 55 0.68 19.83 -0.90
CA GLY A 55 -0.76 19.95 -0.57
C GLY A 55 -1.11 19.35 0.80
N PHE A 56 -2.34 19.56 1.28
CA PHE A 56 -2.83 18.99 2.53
C PHE A 56 -3.65 17.71 2.29
N MET A 57 -3.25 16.61 2.92
CA MET A 57 -4.02 15.37 2.93
C MET A 57 -4.74 15.22 4.28
N PRO A 58 -6.09 15.28 4.32
CA PRO A 58 -6.85 15.07 5.55
C PRO A 58 -6.77 13.60 6.03
N PRO A 59 -7.16 13.31 7.29
CA PRO A 59 -7.23 11.93 7.80
C PRO A 59 -8.07 11.04 6.89
N ARG A 60 -7.52 9.90 6.46
CA ARG A 60 -8.20 8.97 5.54
C ARG A 60 -8.78 7.80 6.30
N VAL A 61 -10.03 7.45 6.00
CA VAL A 61 -10.73 6.32 6.62
C VAL A 61 -11.09 5.30 5.52
N SER A 62 -10.79 4.02 5.72
CA SER A 62 -10.79 3.04 4.62
C SER A 62 -12.15 2.42 4.35
N SER A 63 -13.10 2.55 5.28
CA SER A 63 -14.45 2.00 5.12
C SER A 63 -15.50 2.81 5.86
N VAL A 64 -16.76 2.67 5.45
CA VAL A 64 -17.90 3.22 6.20
C VAL A 64 -17.97 2.66 7.62
N ALA A 65 -17.59 1.40 7.83
CA ALA A 65 -17.60 0.78 9.15
C ALA A 65 -16.60 1.44 10.11
N GLU A 66 -15.35 1.65 9.67
CA GLU A 66 -14.34 2.38 10.43
C GLU A 66 -14.78 3.82 10.70
N ARG A 67 -15.36 4.50 9.70
CA ARG A 67 -15.84 5.87 9.86
C ARG A 67 -16.97 5.95 10.88
N ASN A 68 -17.87 4.97 10.90
CA ASN A 68 -18.94 4.87 11.89
C ASN A 68 -18.43 4.50 13.30
N ALA A 69 -17.23 3.94 13.43
CA ALA A 69 -16.60 3.68 14.72
C ALA A 69 -15.99 4.94 15.36
N ILE A 70 -15.90 6.06 14.62
CA ILE A 70 -15.52 7.36 15.17
C ILE A 70 -16.68 7.88 16.03
N ASN A 71 -16.53 7.79 17.36
CA ASN A 71 -17.52 8.24 18.35
C ASN A 71 -17.55 9.77 18.49
N ALA A 72 -17.82 10.49 17.39
CA ALA A 72 -17.92 11.95 17.39
C ALA A 72 -19.20 12.43 18.10
N GLY A 73 -19.05 13.38 19.03
CA GLY A 73 -20.13 14.02 19.77
C GLY A 73 -20.49 15.40 19.22
N VAL A 74 -21.43 16.08 19.88
CA VAL A 74 -21.85 17.44 19.51
C VAL A 74 -20.76 18.50 19.67
N SER A 75 -19.72 18.23 20.46
CA SER A 75 -18.53 19.09 20.61
C SER A 75 -17.60 19.05 19.40
N ASP A 76 -17.74 18.03 18.56
CA ASP A 76 -16.78 17.72 17.49
C ASP A 76 -17.26 18.23 16.12
N ILE A 77 -18.26 19.12 16.11
CA ILE A 77 -18.76 19.75 14.88
C ILE A 77 -17.59 20.40 14.14
N GLY A 78 -17.46 20.05 12.86
CA GLY A 78 -16.35 20.50 12.03
C GLY A 78 -15.18 19.52 11.93
N LEU A 79 -15.25 18.36 12.58
CA LEU A 79 -14.30 17.27 12.34
C LEU A 79 -14.38 16.84 10.87
N ILE A 80 -13.24 16.86 10.17
CA ILE A 80 -13.14 16.50 8.75
C ILE A 80 -12.36 15.19 8.58
N VAL A 81 -12.86 14.32 7.71
CA VAL A 81 -12.16 13.11 7.26
C VAL A 81 -12.31 12.96 5.75
N PHE A 82 -11.42 12.18 5.13
CA PHE A 82 -11.60 11.70 3.77
C PHE A 82 -11.90 10.20 3.79
N LEU A 83 -13.17 9.85 3.57
CA LEU A 83 -13.62 8.48 3.41
C LEU A 83 -13.13 7.96 2.05
N LYS A 84 -12.36 6.87 2.03
CA LYS A 84 -11.86 6.19 0.82
C LYS A 84 -12.38 4.75 0.74
N ASP A 85 -13.69 4.60 0.83
CA ASP A 85 -14.37 3.31 0.81
C ASP A 85 -14.45 2.79 -0.63
N ALA A 86 -13.48 1.96 -1.01
CA ALA A 86 -13.40 1.36 -2.33
C ALA A 86 -14.57 0.40 -2.60
N VAL A 87 -15.00 -0.36 -1.59
CA VAL A 87 -16.08 -1.37 -1.71
C VAL A 87 -17.39 -0.71 -2.12
N ASN A 88 -17.71 0.44 -1.51
CA ASN A 88 -18.93 1.18 -1.81
C ASN A 88 -18.72 2.30 -2.85
N ASN A 89 -17.53 2.38 -3.46
CA ASN A 89 -17.13 3.45 -4.38
C ASN A 89 -17.39 4.87 -3.83
N ARG A 90 -17.03 5.11 -2.57
CA ARG A 90 -17.18 6.42 -1.91
C ARG A 90 -15.83 7.00 -1.52
N TYR A 91 -15.43 8.02 -2.26
CA TYR A 91 -14.23 8.81 -2.03
C TYR A 91 -14.62 10.24 -1.66
N CYS A 92 -14.97 10.45 -0.40
CA CYS A 92 -15.64 11.67 0.05
C CYS A 92 -14.86 12.39 1.15
N LEU A 93 -14.60 13.67 0.95
CA LEU A 93 -14.35 14.59 2.06
C LEU A 93 -15.65 14.75 2.84
N GLN A 94 -15.66 14.28 4.08
CA GLN A 94 -16.80 14.33 4.98
C GLN A 94 -16.52 15.25 6.15
N ILE A 95 -17.57 15.89 6.66
CA ILE A 95 -17.53 16.73 7.86
C ILE A 95 -18.59 16.26 8.85
N TRP A 96 -18.27 16.27 10.13
CA TRP A 96 -19.24 16.00 11.19
C TRP A 96 -20.07 17.24 11.49
N ASN A 97 -21.40 17.13 11.38
CA ASN A 97 -22.32 18.24 11.63
C ASN A 97 -22.87 18.28 13.07
N GLY A 98 -22.43 17.36 13.94
CA GLY A 98 -22.91 17.23 15.32
C GLY A 98 -23.94 16.12 15.53
N SER A 99 -24.40 15.45 14.46
CA SER A 99 -25.38 14.36 14.49
C SER A 99 -25.02 13.25 13.51
N THR A 100 -24.62 13.62 12.29
CA THR A 100 -24.26 12.70 11.21
C THR A 100 -23.04 13.23 10.45
N TRP A 101 -22.37 12.32 9.75
CA TRP A 101 -21.37 12.70 8.77
C TRP A 101 -22.06 13.19 7.50
N GLU A 102 -21.68 14.38 7.04
CA GLU A 102 -22.14 14.98 5.79
C GLU A 102 -21.02 14.95 4.76
N ASP A 103 -21.37 14.70 3.49
CA ASP A 103 -20.42 14.81 2.39
C ASP A 103 -20.23 16.28 2.03
N VAL A 104 -19.01 16.79 2.18
CA VAL A 104 -18.63 18.12 1.67
C VAL A 104 -18.39 18.02 0.17
N TYR A 105 -17.64 17.00 -0.24
CA TYR A 105 -17.38 16.70 -1.64
C TYR A 105 -17.02 15.23 -1.80
N CYS A 106 -17.55 14.59 -2.84
CA CYS A 106 -17.12 13.27 -3.26
C CYS A 106 -16.42 13.36 -4.61
N ILE A 107 -15.27 12.72 -4.73
CA ILE A 107 -14.62 12.49 -6.00
C ILE A 107 -15.55 11.61 -6.82
N THR A 108 -16.10 12.17 -7.89
CA THR A 108 -16.97 11.46 -8.85
C THR A 108 -16.21 11.05 -10.11
N SER A 109 -15.01 11.59 -10.31
CA SER A 109 -14.06 11.24 -11.38
C SER A 109 -12.71 11.93 -11.12
N PRO A 110 -11.57 11.32 -11.43
CA PRO A 110 -11.43 9.95 -11.94
C PRO A 110 -11.63 8.96 -10.80
N ALA A 111 -12.62 8.07 -10.96
CA ALA A 111 -12.62 6.84 -10.20
C ALA A 111 -11.39 6.08 -10.67
N ILE A 112 -10.53 5.69 -9.74
CA ILE A 112 -9.44 4.75 -10.03
C ILE A 112 -10.08 3.59 -10.79
N THR A 113 -9.67 3.42 -12.05
CA THR A 113 -10.21 2.38 -12.91
C THR A 113 -9.25 1.20 -12.82
N ASP A 114 -9.77 0.04 -12.46
CA ASP A 114 -9.06 -1.23 -12.64
C ASP A 114 -8.99 -1.51 -14.15
N VAL A 115 -7.81 -1.28 -14.73
CA VAL A 115 -7.56 -1.45 -16.17
C VAL A 115 -7.41 -2.93 -16.51
N ALA A 116 -6.70 -3.66 -15.66
CA ALA A 116 -6.57 -5.11 -15.71
C ALA A 116 -6.14 -5.62 -14.33
N SER A 117 -6.59 -6.81 -13.95
CA SER A 117 -6.27 -7.41 -12.65
C SER A 117 -6.12 -8.94 -12.75
N GLN A 118 -5.34 -9.50 -11.85
CA GLN A 118 -5.17 -10.93 -11.61
C GLN A 118 -5.04 -11.15 -10.11
N ASP A 119 -6.11 -11.66 -9.51
CA ASP A 119 -6.17 -12.11 -8.10
C ASP A 119 -6.21 -13.64 -7.98
N PHE A 120 -6.02 -14.37 -9.09
CA PHE A 120 -6.12 -15.84 -9.17
C PHE A 120 -7.45 -16.45 -8.70
N ASP A 121 -8.45 -15.61 -8.45
CA ASP A 121 -9.79 -15.97 -8.01
C ASP A 121 -10.80 -15.67 -9.13
N THR A 122 -11.44 -14.50 -9.04
CA THR A 122 -12.54 -14.13 -9.94
C THR A 122 -12.17 -12.96 -10.83
N ASN A 123 -11.19 -12.14 -10.43
CA ASN A 123 -10.73 -11.00 -11.21
C ASN A 123 -9.46 -11.39 -11.97
N THR A 124 -9.64 -11.98 -13.15
CA THR A 124 -8.58 -12.59 -13.96
C THR A 124 -8.40 -11.93 -15.32
N THR A 125 -8.74 -10.64 -15.42
CA THR A 125 -8.69 -9.88 -16.68
C THR A 125 -7.26 -9.68 -17.22
N TRP A 126 -6.26 -9.69 -16.35
CA TRP A 126 -4.85 -9.67 -16.71
C TRP A 126 -4.31 -11.10 -16.84
N THR A 127 -4.24 -11.56 -18.09
CA THR A 127 -3.77 -12.90 -18.40
C THR A 127 -2.25 -13.01 -18.33
N TYR A 128 -1.75 -14.20 -18.02
CA TYR A 128 -0.33 -14.47 -17.85
C TYR A 128 0.07 -15.82 -18.46
N THR A 129 1.38 -16.04 -18.51
CA THR A 129 2.01 -17.33 -18.74
C THR A 129 3.02 -17.58 -17.62
N ASN A 130 3.32 -18.83 -17.32
CA ASN A 130 4.28 -19.20 -16.30
C ASN A 130 5.36 -20.14 -16.86
N THR A 131 6.57 -20.02 -16.31
CA THR A 131 7.69 -20.89 -16.61
C THR A 131 8.47 -21.15 -15.32
N PRO A 132 8.70 -22.39 -14.89
CA PRO A 132 8.25 -23.63 -15.51
C PRO A 132 6.72 -23.78 -15.40
N ILE A 133 6.19 -24.82 -16.04
CA ILE A 133 4.78 -25.21 -15.86
C ILE A 133 4.55 -25.44 -14.36
N PHE A 134 3.35 -25.08 -13.87
CA PHE A 134 3.02 -25.21 -12.46
C PHE A 134 3.11 -26.67 -11.99
N TYR A 135 3.53 -26.83 -10.74
CA TYR A 135 3.64 -28.11 -10.04
C TYR A 135 3.33 -27.91 -8.56
N ASN A 136 2.72 -28.94 -7.97
CA ASN A 136 2.39 -28.96 -6.55
C ASN A 136 2.51 -30.40 -6.06
N ASN A 137 3.66 -30.73 -5.48
CA ASN A 137 4.00 -32.09 -5.09
C ASN A 137 4.65 -32.12 -3.71
N GLY A 138 3.82 -32.24 -2.67
CA GLY A 138 4.30 -32.26 -1.29
C GLY A 138 4.80 -30.89 -0.86
N ASP A 139 6.10 -30.80 -0.54
CA ASP A 139 6.75 -29.56 -0.14
C ASP A 139 7.22 -28.71 -1.33
N ASP A 140 7.12 -29.23 -2.56
CA ASP A 140 7.55 -28.56 -3.79
C ASP A 140 6.35 -27.87 -4.43
N ILE A 141 6.26 -26.55 -4.32
CA ILE A 141 5.09 -25.78 -4.73
C ILE A 141 5.51 -24.61 -5.61
N TRP A 142 5.06 -24.65 -6.86
CA TRP A 142 4.98 -23.53 -7.79
C TRP A 142 3.61 -23.62 -8.44
N ASP A 143 2.59 -23.08 -7.78
CA ASP A 143 1.20 -23.25 -8.22
C ASP A 143 0.29 -22.18 -7.63
N ILE A 144 -0.93 -22.12 -8.14
CA ILE A 144 -1.99 -21.32 -7.54
C ILE A 144 -2.62 -22.13 -6.40
N VAL A 145 -2.47 -21.63 -5.18
CA VAL A 145 -2.93 -22.29 -3.94
C VAL A 145 -3.84 -21.35 -3.14
N ASN A 146 -4.67 -21.90 -2.26
CA ASN A 146 -5.49 -21.09 -1.35
C ASN A 146 -4.99 -21.08 0.09
N THR A 147 -3.96 -21.89 0.36
CA THR A 147 -3.29 -22.00 1.66
C THR A 147 -1.85 -22.41 1.41
N LEU A 148 -0.93 -21.79 2.15
CA LEU A 148 0.47 -22.16 2.20
C LEU A 148 0.98 -21.83 3.61
N GLN A 149 1.88 -22.66 4.14
CA GLN A 149 2.38 -22.47 5.49
C GLN A 149 3.04 -21.08 5.63
N ASP A 150 2.74 -20.40 6.73
CA ASP A 150 3.27 -19.08 7.12
C ASP A 150 2.91 -17.91 6.18
N ILE A 151 2.16 -18.17 5.11
CA ILE A 151 1.56 -17.15 4.23
C ILE A 151 0.12 -16.89 4.66
N ILE A 152 -0.14 -15.71 5.22
CA ILE A 152 -1.42 -15.38 5.86
C ILE A 152 -2.04 -14.05 5.41
N SER A 153 -1.35 -13.31 4.53
CA SER A 153 -1.77 -11.97 4.12
C SER A 153 -2.88 -11.95 3.05
N PHE A 154 -3.24 -13.11 2.49
CA PHE A 154 -4.18 -13.23 1.38
C PHE A 154 -5.50 -13.89 1.76
N SER A 155 -6.53 -13.64 0.97
CA SER A 155 -7.81 -14.32 1.05
C SER A 155 -8.18 -14.89 -0.31
N GLY A 156 -8.44 -16.20 -0.39
CA GLY A 156 -8.70 -16.85 -1.68
C GLY A 156 -7.44 -17.49 -2.24
N ASN A 157 -7.37 -17.58 -3.57
CA ASN A 157 -6.25 -18.18 -4.28
C ASN A 157 -5.13 -17.15 -4.50
N PHE A 158 -3.88 -17.59 -4.41
CA PHE A 158 -2.70 -16.77 -4.67
C PHE A 158 -1.60 -17.63 -5.31
N LEU A 159 -0.59 -17.00 -5.91
CA LEU A 159 0.60 -17.71 -6.39
C LEU A 159 1.47 -18.11 -5.21
N GLY A 160 1.55 -19.41 -4.92
CA GLY A 160 2.37 -19.98 -3.85
C GLY A 160 3.71 -20.53 -4.35
N CYS A 161 4.77 -20.28 -3.57
CA CYS A 161 6.13 -20.71 -3.84
C CYS A 161 6.71 -21.41 -2.60
N LYS A 162 7.21 -22.63 -2.75
CA LYS A 162 7.92 -23.41 -1.72
C LYS A 162 8.86 -24.40 -2.38
N ASP A 163 10.10 -24.47 -1.87
CA ASP A 163 11.20 -25.28 -2.39
C ASP A 163 11.28 -25.32 -3.94
N LEU A 164 11.57 -24.18 -4.57
CA LEU A 164 11.53 -24.10 -6.05
C LEU A 164 12.67 -24.84 -6.76
N ASN A 165 13.75 -25.18 -6.04
CA ASN A 165 14.88 -25.93 -6.58
C ASN A 165 14.76 -27.44 -6.30
N ASN A 166 13.84 -28.08 -7.01
CA ASN A 166 13.46 -29.47 -6.82
C ASN A 166 13.49 -30.28 -8.14
N PRO A 167 13.39 -31.63 -8.10
CA PRO A 167 13.29 -32.47 -9.30
C PRO A 167 11.86 -32.63 -9.87
N ASN A 168 10.83 -32.02 -9.25
CA ASN A 168 9.41 -32.19 -9.56
C ASN A 168 8.84 -31.14 -10.53
N GLY A 169 9.71 -30.48 -11.30
CA GLY A 169 9.34 -29.44 -12.27
C GLY A 169 10.12 -28.15 -12.07
N GLY A 170 10.67 -27.96 -10.86
CA GLY A 170 11.57 -26.87 -10.52
C GLY A 170 13.02 -27.11 -10.89
N GLY A 171 13.89 -26.40 -10.18
CA GLY A 171 15.35 -26.47 -10.29
C GLY A 171 16.01 -25.11 -10.02
N ASN A 172 17.34 -25.09 -10.03
CA ASN A 172 18.13 -23.88 -9.76
C ASN A 172 18.12 -22.90 -10.97
N PHE A 173 16.96 -22.33 -11.21
CA PHE A 173 16.68 -21.32 -12.23
C PHE A 173 15.47 -20.47 -11.81
N LEU A 174 15.26 -19.35 -12.49
CA LEU A 174 14.15 -18.44 -12.20
C LEU A 174 12.81 -19.06 -12.59
N HIS A 175 11.89 -19.07 -11.64
CA HIS A 175 10.46 -19.30 -11.86
C HIS A 175 9.82 -17.95 -12.16
N GLU A 176 9.13 -17.84 -13.28
CA GLU A 176 8.57 -16.58 -13.75
C GLU A 176 7.08 -16.71 -14.00
N ILE A 177 6.34 -15.69 -13.58
CA ILE A 177 5.00 -15.40 -14.08
C ILE A 177 5.09 -14.13 -14.94
N SER A 178 4.78 -14.30 -16.22
CA SER A 178 4.88 -13.27 -17.25
C SER A 178 3.49 -12.83 -17.67
N PHE A 179 3.11 -11.62 -17.26
CA PHE A 179 1.83 -11.03 -17.60
C PHE A 179 1.81 -10.49 -19.05
N ASN A 180 0.66 -10.59 -19.71
CA ASN A 180 0.48 -10.11 -21.07
C ASN A 180 0.43 -8.57 -21.12
N ASN A 181 0.69 -8.01 -22.31
CA ASN A 181 0.54 -6.57 -22.51
C ASN A 181 -0.89 -6.12 -22.29
N VAL A 182 -1.04 -5.00 -21.58
CA VAL A 182 -2.30 -4.30 -21.40
C VAL A 182 -2.18 -2.91 -22.01
N ASN A 183 -3.14 -2.56 -22.85
CA ASN A 183 -3.20 -1.23 -23.43
C ASN A 183 -3.68 -0.22 -22.39
N VAL A 184 -2.83 0.74 -22.08
CA VAL A 184 -3.08 1.80 -21.10
C VAL A 184 -3.18 3.20 -21.74
N SER A 185 -3.21 3.29 -23.07
CA SER A 185 -3.17 4.57 -23.80
C SER A 185 -4.37 5.49 -23.56
N SER A 186 -5.49 4.95 -23.08
CA SER A 186 -6.68 5.72 -22.70
C SER A 186 -6.65 6.23 -21.26
N TYR A 187 -5.61 5.91 -20.49
CA TYR A 187 -5.53 6.21 -19.05
C TYR A 187 -4.36 7.13 -18.75
N THR A 188 -4.50 7.88 -17.65
CA THR A 188 -3.46 8.74 -17.09
C THR A 188 -3.08 8.27 -15.69
N ASN A 189 -1.91 8.70 -15.19
CA ASN A 189 -1.42 8.33 -13.86
C ASN A 189 -1.49 6.81 -13.58
N VAL A 190 -1.03 6.03 -14.56
CA VAL A 190 -1.14 4.57 -14.53
C VAL A 190 -0.16 4.01 -13.51
N GLN A 191 -0.62 3.04 -12.71
CA GLN A 191 0.20 2.33 -11.74
C GLN A 191 0.01 0.82 -11.89
N ILE A 192 1.09 0.08 -11.68
CA ILE A 192 1.07 -1.37 -11.48
C ILE A 192 1.23 -1.63 -9.99
N ALA A 193 0.42 -2.50 -9.43
CA ALA A 193 0.54 -2.91 -8.04
C ALA A 193 0.29 -4.40 -7.86
N PHE A 194 0.88 -4.98 -6.82
CA PHE A 194 0.63 -6.35 -6.39
C PHE A 194 1.07 -6.50 -4.93
N ASP A 195 0.53 -7.50 -4.26
CA ASP A 195 0.83 -7.80 -2.86
C ASP A 195 1.78 -9.00 -2.77
N TYR A 196 2.62 -9.00 -1.73
CA TYR A 196 3.55 -10.09 -1.43
C TYR A 196 3.56 -10.41 0.06
N ASP A 197 3.85 -11.67 0.38
CA ASP A 197 4.09 -12.18 1.72
C ASP A 197 5.22 -13.22 1.60
N ILE A 198 6.35 -12.97 2.24
CA ILE A 198 7.57 -13.78 2.13
C ILE A 198 7.99 -14.17 3.54
N PHE A 199 8.30 -15.45 3.73
CA PHE A 199 8.67 -16.02 5.00
C PHE A 199 10.03 -16.71 4.93
N GLU A 200 10.95 -16.26 5.78
CA GLU A 200 12.26 -16.86 6.08
C GLU A 200 13.21 -17.06 4.88
N TYR A 201 13.14 -16.21 3.84
CA TYR A 201 14.05 -16.29 2.69
C TYR A 201 15.51 -16.02 3.09
N ASP A 202 16.39 -16.91 2.65
CA ASP A 202 17.81 -16.95 2.99
C ASP A 202 18.71 -16.41 1.87
N ASN A 203 20.02 -16.40 2.09
CA ASN A 203 20.95 -15.87 1.09
C ASN A 203 21.00 -16.75 -0.16
N GLY A 204 20.43 -16.24 -1.24
CA GLY A 204 20.24 -16.95 -2.51
C GLY A 204 18.76 -17.16 -2.88
N ASP A 205 17.86 -16.87 -1.95
CA ASP A 205 16.42 -16.88 -2.17
C ASP A 205 15.94 -15.44 -2.39
N ASP A 206 15.61 -15.13 -3.64
CA ASP A 206 15.39 -13.76 -4.07
C ASP A 206 14.15 -13.64 -4.94
N VAL A 207 13.52 -12.47 -4.84
CA VAL A 207 12.38 -12.09 -5.68
C VAL A 207 12.76 -10.88 -6.49
N PHE A 208 12.46 -10.94 -7.79
CA PHE A 208 12.70 -9.88 -8.74
C PHE A 208 11.42 -9.56 -9.50
N TYR A 209 11.34 -8.33 -10.01
CA TYR A 209 10.38 -8.00 -11.04
C TYR A 209 11.06 -7.26 -12.20
N GLU A 210 10.38 -7.25 -13.34
CA GLU A 210 10.79 -6.48 -14.50
C GLU A 210 9.56 -5.89 -15.18
N LEU A 211 9.61 -4.58 -15.43
CA LEU A 211 8.59 -3.89 -16.20
C LEU A 211 8.99 -3.79 -17.66
N PHE A 212 8.00 -3.78 -18.54
CA PHE A 212 8.18 -3.39 -19.93
C PHE A 212 7.18 -2.32 -20.31
N PHE A 213 7.67 -1.30 -20.99
CA PHE A 213 6.88 -0.21 -21.55
C PHE A 213 7.00 -0.28 -23.07
N ASP A 214 5.88 -0.48 -23.76
CA ASP A 214 5.82 -0.65 -25.22
C ASP A 214 6.78 -1.74 -25.73
N ASN A 215 6.83 -2.86 -24.99
CA ASN A 215 7.74 -4.01 -25.22
C ASN A 215 9.23 -3.73 -24.99
N VAL A 216 9.58 -2.57 -24.44
CA VAL A 216 10.96 -2.24 -24.05
C VAL A 216 11.17 -2.57 -22.58
N SER A 217 12.15 -3.42 -22.28
CA SER A 217 12.57 -3.76 -20.91
C SER A 217 13.03 -2.51 -20.16
N GLN A 218 12.63 -2.40 -18.88
CA GLN A 218 13.09 -1.36 -17.97
C GLN A 218 14.23 -1.85 -17.04
N GLY A 219 14.72 -3.07 -17.27
CA GLY A 219 15.68 -3.74 -16.41
C GLY A 219 15.01 -4.51 -15.28
N THR A 220 15.68 -5.58 -14.85
CA THR A 220 15.28 -6.36 -13.68
C THR A 220 15.61 -5.61 -12.39
N VAL A 221 14.66 -5.58 -11.46
CA VAL A 221 14.78 -4.97 -10.14
C VAL A 221 14.61 -6.05 -9.08
N THR A 222 15.51 -6.07 -8.09
CA THR A 222 15.36 -6.91 -6.90
C THR A 222 14.25 -6.33 -6.01
N LEU A 223 13.16 -7.08 -5.86
CA LEU A 223 12.09 -6.75 -4.90
C LEU A 223 12.53 -7.11 -3.49
N PHE A 224 13.02 -8.32 -3.34
CA PHE A 224 13.37 -8.90 -2.06
C PHE A 224 14.69 -9.65 -2.21
N ASN A 225 15.64 -9.37 -1.32
CA ASN A 225 16.96 -10.00 -1.31
C ASN A 225 17.09 -10.81 -0.03
N GLY A 226 16.91 -12.12 -0.11
CA GLY A 226 16.90 -13.02 1.04
C GLY A 226 18.22 -12.99 1.80
N ASN A 227 18.14 -13.03 3.13
CA ASN A 227 19.30 -13.02 4.00
C ASN A 227 18.90 -13.32 5.47
N ALA A 228 19.38 -14.43 6.01
CA ALA A 228 19.25 -14.80 7.41
C ALA A 228 17.78 -14.92 7.86
N ASN A 229 17.04 -15.80 7.19
CA ASN A 229 15.61 -16.06 7.41
C ASN A 229 14.78 -14.77 7.38
N LEU A 230 14.93 -13.95 6.34
CA LEU A 230 14.24 -12.68 6.25
C LEU A 230 12.77 -12.89 5.84
N SER A 231 11.86 -12.26 6.58
CA SER A 231 10.43 -12.23 6.26
C SER A 231 9.96 -10.80 6.08
N ASP A 232 9.05 -10.57 5.14
CA ASP A 232 8.40 -9.29 4.93
C ASP A 232 7.10 -9.48 4.14
N ASN A 233 6.16 -8.55 4.30
CA ASN A 233 4.94 -8.50 3.51
C ASN A 233 4.55 -7.07 3.20
N GLY A 234 3.80 -6.88 2.13
CA GLY A 234 3.30 -5.57 1.77
C GLY A 234 2.78 -5.48 0.35
N THR A 235 2.61 -4.24 -0.09
CA THR A 235 2.15 -3.91 -1.43
C THR A 235 3.25 -3.19 -2.19
N VAL A 236 3.55 -3.67 -3.38
CA VAL A 236 4.41 -2.98 -4.35
C VAL A 236 3.53 -2.03 -5.16
N VAL A 237 3.98 -0.78 -5.35
CA VAL A 237 3.30 0.20 -6.22
C VAL A 237 4.33 0.84 -7.15
N LEU A 238 4.13 0.65 -8.45
CA LEU A 238 5.06 1.05 -9.51
C LEU A 238 4.37 2.06 -10.43
N ASN A 239 4.96 3.23 -10.60
CA ASN A 239 4.41 4.27 -11.48
C ASN A 239 4.79 4.01 -12.94
N VAL A 240 3.83 4.13 -13.84
CA VAL A 240 4.06 4.09 -15.30
C VAL A 240 4.18 5.54 -15.81
N PRO A 241 5.26 5.89 -16.51
CA PRO A 241 5.39 7.22 -17.12
C PRO A 241 4.24 7.55 -18.09
N GLY A 242 3.92 8.83 -18.23
CA GLY A 242 2.94 9.27 -19.21
C GLY A 242 3.40 8.98 -20.66
N GLY A 243 2.44 8.68 -21.55
CA GLY A 243 2.70 8.45 -22.97
C GLY A 243 3.01 7.01 -23.37
N ILE A 244 3.00 6.07 -22.42
CA ILE A 244 3.14 4.64 -22.69
C ILE A 244 1.83 4.06 -23.25
N THR A 245 1.91 3.22 -24.28
CA THR A 245 0.71 2.59 -24.86
C THR A 245 0.42 1.23 -24.22
N ASN A 246 1.45 0.41 -24.00
CA ASN A 246 1.30 -0.91 -23.41
C ASN A 246 2.26 -1.12 -22.25
N VAL A 247 1.76 -1.76 -21.21
CA VAL A 247 2.58 -2.18 -20.06
C VAL A 247 2.45 -3.68 -19.84
N ARG A 248 3.53 -4.29 -19.36
CA ARG A 248 3.52 -5.64 -18.81
C ARG A 248 4.53 -5.77 -17.66
N LEU A 249 4.30 -6.79 -16.83
CA LEU A 249 5.11 -7.15 -15.67
C LEU A 249 5.58 -8.60 -15.82
N ILE A 250 6.82 -8.87 -15.43
CA ILE A 250 7.31 -10.21 -15.15
C ILE A 250 7.73 -10.23 -13.69
N LEU A 251 7.18 -11.15 -12.89
CA LEU A 251 7.69 -11.47 -11.55
C LEU A 251 8.54 -12.74 -11.67
N LYS A 252 9.71 -12.74 -11.02
CA LYS A 252 10.70 -13.81 -11.09
C LYS A 252 11.14 -14.19 -9.69
N ILE A 253 11.20 -15.48 -9.40
CA ILE A 253 11.53 -16.01 -8.09
C ILE A 253 12.62 -17.07 -8.25
N ILE A 254 13.62 -17.02 -7.39
CA ILE A 254 14.54 -18.12 -7.15
C ILE A 254 14.50 -18.41 -5.66
N GLN A 255 14.29 -19.66 -5.29
CA GLN A 255 14.27 -20.07 -3.90
C GLN A 255 14.64 -21.55 -3.79
N ASN A 256 15.23 -21.94 -2.67
CA ASN A 256 15.54 -23.32 -2.33
C ASN A 256 15.43 -23.56 -0.82
N GLY A 257 14.63 -24.55 -0.38
CA GLY A 257 14.47 -24.86 1.04
C GLY A 257 13.02 -25.17 1.43
N ASP A 258 12.82 -26.28 2.15
CA ASP A 258 11.50 -26.83 2.50
C ASP A 258 10.72 -26.03 3.55
N ASN A 259 11.30 -25.00 4.16
CA ASN A 259 10.62 -24.20 5.20
C ASN A 259 10.24 -22.80 4.71
N ASP A 260 10.95 -22.28 3.70
CA ASP A 260 10.75 -20.91 3.26
C ASP A 260 9.63 -20.87 2.22
N THR A 261 8.72 -19.93 2.41
CA THR A 261 7.51 -19.82 1.60
C THR A 261 7.34 -18.40 1.11
N ALA A 262 6.72 -18.25 -0.05
CA ALA A 262 6.25 -16.95 -0.51
C ALA A 262 4.89 -17.06 -1.17
N GLY A 263 4.10 -16.01 -1.04
CA GLY A 263 2.85 -15.82 -1.76
C GLY A 263 2.80 -14.46 -2.45
N PHE A 264 2.15 -14.43 -3.61
CA PHE A 264 1.92 -13.20 -4.37
C PHE A 264 0.49 -13.16 -4.90
N ASP A 265 -0.14 -11.99 -4.80
CA ASP A 265 -1.55 -11.85 -5.14
C ASP A 265 -1.92 -10.41 -5.55
N ASN A 266 -3.18 -10.19 -5.91
CA ASN A 266 -3.80 -8.89 -6.16
C ASN A 266 -3.05 -8.03 -7.20
N PHE A 267 -2.51 -8.69 -8.23
CA PHE A 267 -1.85 -7.99 -9.33
C PHE A 267 -2.87 -7.12 -10.07
N LYS A 268 -2.53 -5.85 -10.29
CA LYS A 268 -3.42 -4.92 -10.98
C LYS A 268 -2.67 -3.81 -11.69
N ILE A 269 -3.31 -3.33 -12.74
CA ILE A 269 -3.02 -2.08 -13.40
C ILE A 269 -4.20 -1.17 -13.10
N ILE A 270 -3.92 -0.03 -12.49
CA ILE A 270 -4.91 1.00 -12.21
C ILE A 270 -4.55 2.27 -12.98
N GLY A 271 -5.56 3.05 -13.34
CA GLY A 271 -5.39 4.32 -14.04
C GLY A 271 -6.54 5.29 -13.78
N LEU A 272 -6.36 6.52 -14.23
CA LEU A 272 -7.33 7.62 -14.15
C LEU A 272 -7.86 8.00 -15.53
#